data_AF-A0A2T0AWL2-F1
#
_entry.id   AF-A0A2T0AWL2-F1
#
_cell.length_a   1.000
_cell.length_b   1.000
_cell.length_c   1.000
_cell.angle_alpha   90.00
_cell.angle_beta   90.00
_cell.angle_gamma   90.00
#
_symmetry.space_group_name_H-M   'P 1'
#
loop_
_entity.id
_entity.type
_entity.pdbx_description
1 polymer ?
#
loop_
_entity_poly.entity_id
_entity_poly.type
_entity_poly.pdbx_seq_one_letter_code
_entity_poly.pdbx_strand_id
1 'polypeptide(L)'
;MEPTLDTTTAAAAGAAANMPEDMRVSIVNAPGENSYPIAGYTYLLVYKDQKDKDKGTELVKFLWWAIHDGEKFAKDLLYAPLPDNVVKLAEAKIKQINYKGEPLYK
;
A
#
# COMPACT_ATOMS: atom_id res chain seq x y z
N MET A 1 -21.57 -12.18 7.46
CA MET A 1 -20.66 -11.03 7.58
C MET A 1 -20.95 -10.07 6.45
N GLU A 2 -21.19 -8.80 6.76
CA GLU A 2 -21.53 -7.77 5.76
C GLU A 2 -20.27 -7.15 5.15
N PRO A 3 -20.33 -6.66 3.89
CA PRO A 3 -19.22 -5.96 3.25
C PRO A 3 -19.10 -4.52 3.76
N THR A 4 -18.36 -4.32 4.85
CA THR A 4 -18.09 -2.99 5.43
C THR A 4 -16.61 -2.64 5.38
N LEU A 5 -16.28 -1.35 5.58
CA LEU A 5 -14.90 -0.92 5.73
C LEU A 5 -14.21 -1.64 6.90
N ASP A 6 -14.89 -1.78 8.04
CA ASP A 6 -14.33 -2.46 9.22
C ASP A 6 -14.00 -3.94 8.94
N THR A 7 -14.88 -4.66 8.25
CA THR A 7 -14.64 -6.07 7.89
C THR A 7 -13.58 -6.24 6.80
N THR A 8 -13.41 -5.23 5.93
CA THR A 8 -12.33 -5.19 4.93
C THR A 8 -10.97 -4.88 5.60
N THR A 9 -10.94 -3.92 6.53
CA THR A 9 -9.77 -3.63 7.37
C THR A 9 -9.38 -4.85 8.21
N ALA A 10 -10.34 -5.59 8.76
CA ALA A 10 -10.08 -6.83 9.47
C ALA A 10 -9.44 -7.90 8.58
N ALA A 11 -9.92 -8.07 7.34
CA ALA A 11 -9.30 -8.98 6.36
C ALA A 11 -7.86 -8.56 6.03
N ALA A 12 -7.62 -7.27 5.80
CA ALA A 12 -6.28 -6.73 5.57
C ALA A 12 -5.35 -7.00 6.75
N ALA A 13 -5.80 -6.76 7.99
CA ALA A 13 -5.04 -7.00 9.22
C ALA A 13 -4.75 -8.49 9.47
N GLY A 14 -5.71 -9.38 9.19
CA GLY A 14 -5.54 -10.83 9.33
C GLY A 14 -4.45 -11.39 8.40
N ALA A 15 -4.25 -10.79 7.23
CA ALA A 15 -3.18 -11.14 6.31
C ALA A 15 -1.87 -10.36 6.54
N ALA A 16 -1.97 -9.16 7.10
CA ALA A 16 -0.85 -8.23 7.27
C ALA A 16 0.34 -8.83 8.03
N ALA A 17 0.08 -9.65 9.06
CA ALA A 17 1.13 -10.30 9.85
C ALA A 17 2.06 -11.21 9.01
N ASN A 18 1.57 -11.73 7.88
CA ASN A 18 2.30 -12.61 6.98
C ASN A 18 2.61 -11.94 5.63
N MET A 19 2.56 -10.61 5.56
CA MET A 19 2.82 -9.87 4.32
C MET A 19 4.28 -10.10 3.87
N PRO A 20 4.51 -10.64 2.66
CA PRO A 20 5.86 -10.84 2.14
C PRO A 20 6.52 -9.50 1.81
N GLU A 21 7.85 -9.48 1.72
CA GLU A 21 8.62 -8.26 1.42
C GLU A 21 8.27 -7.62 0.08
N ASP A 22 7.79 -8.41 -0.89
CA ASP A 22 7.36 -7.91 -2.19
C ASP A 22 5.86 -7.52 -2.23
N MET A 23 5.17 -7.61 -1.09
CA MET A 23 3.76 -7.25 -0.84
C MET A 23 2.74 -8.02 -1.68
N ARG A 24 3.15 -9.06 -2.41
CA ARG A 24 2.24 -9.87 -3.23
C ARG A 24 1.58 -10.92 -2.36
N VAL A 25 0.32 -10.69 -1.99
CA VAL A 25 -0.44 -11.60 -1.12
C VAL A 25 -1.91 -11.65 -1.54
N SER A 26 -2.53 -12.82 -1.38
CA SER A 26 -3.97 -12.95 -1.43
C SER A 26 -4.54 -12.76 -0.03
N ILE A 27 -5.56 -11.91 0.11
CA ILE A 27 -6.33 -11.76 1.34
C ILE A 27 -7.77 -12.30 1.20
N VAL A 28 -8.02 -13.06 0.12
CA VAL A 28 -9.26 -13.82 -0.03
C VAL A 28 -9.32 -14.87 1.07
N ASN A 29 -10.44 -14.94 1.78
CA ASN A 29 -10.61 -15.75 2.98
C ASN A 29 -9.53 -15.51 4.04
N ALA A 30 -9.12 -14.25 4.23
CA ALA A 30 -8.19 -13.89 5.30
C ALA A 30 -8.67 -14.41 6.67
N PRO A 31 -7.76 -14.83 7.55
CA PRO A 31 -8.13 -15.33 8.87
C PRO A 31 -8.76 -14.22 9.73
N GLY A 32 -9.62 -14.61 10.66
CA GLY A 32 -10.29 -13.70 11.60
C GLY A 32 -11.82 -13.73 11.47
N GLU A 33 -12.52 -13.70 12.61
CA GLU A 33 -13.98 -13.84 12.65
C GLU A 33 -14.72 -12.69 11.93
N ASN A 34 -14.09 -11.51 11.85
CA ASN A 34 -14.62 -10.32 11.21
C ASN A 34 -13.99 -10.02 9.83
N SER A 35 -13.24 -10.97 9.25
CA SER A 35 -12.55 -10.77 7.98
C SER A 35 -13.46 -11.02 6.78
N TYR A 36 -13.84 -9.96 6.06
CA TYR A 36 -14.67 -10.12 4.86
C TYR A 36 -13.98 -11.05 3.84
N PRO A 37 -14.65 -12.10 3.32
CA PRO A 37 -13.98 -13.17 2.59
C PRO A 37 -13.48 -12.76 1.19
N ILE A 38 -14.04 -11.69 0.61
CA ILE A 38 -13.71 -11.22 -0.74
C ILE A 38 -13.11 -9.82 -0.65
N ALA A 39 -11.87 -9.75 -0.16
CA ALA A 39 -11.08 -8.53 -0.09
C ALA A 39 -9.77 -8.69 -0.90
N GLY A 40 -9.19 -7.56 -1.32
CA GLY A 40 -7.96 -7.55 -2.10
C GLY A 40 -7.24 -6.21 -1.98
N TYR A 41 -5.90 -6.24 -2.06
CA TYR A 41 -5.10 -5.05 -2.29
C TYR A 41 -5.10 -4.68 -3.77
N THR A 42 -4.94 -3.39 -4.05
CA THR A 42 -4.56 -2.89 -5.38
C THR A 42 -3.10 -2.46 -5.36
N TYR A 43 -2.45 -2.51 -6.51
CA TYR A 43 -1.01 -2.34 -6.62
C TYR A 43 -0.63 -1.29 -7.65
N LEU A 44 0.37 -0.48 -7.30
CA LEU A 44 1.09 0.36 -8.25
C LEU A 44 2.42 -0.30 -8.61
N LEU A 45 2.69 -0.42 -9.91
CA LEU A 45 3.99 -0.88 -10.42
C LEU A 45 4.82 0.33 -10.82
N VAL A 46 5.98 0.48 -10.17
CA VAL A 46 6.86 1.65 -10.34
C VAL A 46 8.27 1.18 -10.62
N TYR A 47 8.90 1.73 -11.66
CA TYR A 47 10.30 1.44 -11.95
C TYR A 47 11.19 1.91 -10.80
N LYS A 48 12.12 1.04 -10.36
CA LYS A 48 13.10 1.40 -9.33
C LYS A 48 14.08 2.46 -9.83
N ASP A 49 14.57 2.32 -11.07
CA ASP A 49 15.41 3.32 -11.74
C ASP A 49 14.55 4.14 -12.70
N GLN A 50 14.35 5.41 -12.35
CA GLN A 50 13.58 6.36 -13.13
C GLN A 50 14.42 6.90 -14.28
N LYS A 51 13.82 7.07 -15.46
CA LYS A 51 14.53 7.61 -16.64
C LYS A 51 14.61 9.13 -16.67
N ASP A 52 13.71 9.79 -15.95
CA ASP A 52 13.54 11.23 -15.88
C ASP A 52 13.56 11.63 -14.40
N LYS A 53 14.54 12.45 -14.01
CA LYS A 53 14.78 12.81 -12.60
C LYS A 53 13.64 13.62 -12.03
N ASP A 54 13.10 14.57 -12.80
CA ASP A 54 12.08 15.50 -12.32
C ASP A 54 10.74 14.76 -12.17
N LYS A 55 10.35 13.98 -13.18
CA LYS A 55 9.14 13.13 -13.08
C LYS A 55 9.26 12.09 -11.98
N GLY A 56 10.42 11.46 -11.84
CA GLY A 56 10.68 10.49 -10.78
C GLY A 56 10.56 11.11 -9.39
N THR A 57 11.06 12.33 -9.22
CA THR A 57 10.97 13.07 -7.95
C THR A 57 9.52 13.36 -7.58
N GLU A 58 8.72 13.88 -8.50
CA GLU A 58 7.30 14.17 -8.24
C GLU A 58 6.48 12.88 -8.03
N LEU A 59 6.81 11.79 -8.73
CA LEU A 59 6.22 10.48 -8.49
C LEU A 59 6.49 9.99 -7.06
N VAL A 60 7.73 10.09 -6.58
CA VAL A 60 8.08 9.70 -5.20
C VAL A 60 7.29 10.52 -4.18
N LYS A 61 7.17 11.84 -4.38
CA LYS A 61 6.36 12.70 -3.51
C LYS A 61 4.89 12.30 -3.50
N PHE A 62 4.32 12.01 -4.67
CA PHE A 62 2.95 11.55 -4.79
C PHE A 62 2.73 10.21 -4.07
N LEU A 63 3.59 9.22 -4.30
CA LEU A 63 3.50 7.92 -3.64
C LEU A 63 3.61 8.04 -2.13
N TRP A 64 4.54 8.86 -1.66
CA TRP A 64 4.71 9.15 -0.24
C TRP A 64 3.46 9.79 0.35
N TRP A 65 2.94 10.83 -0.30
CA TRP A 65 1.69 11.47 0.12
C TRP A 65 0.52 10.48 0.12
N ALA A 66 0.39 9.65 -0.92
CA ALA A 66 -0.74 8.74 -1.10
C ALA A 66 -0.89 7.75 0.06
N ILE A 67 0.22 7.16 0.53
CA ILE A 67 0.21 6.20 1.65
C ILE A 67 0.16 6.87 3.04
N HIS A 68 0.20 8.21 3.10
CA HIS A 68 0.10 8.98 4.34
C HIS A 68 -1.15 9.88 4.30
N ASP A 69 -0.99 11.14 3.94
CA ASP A 69 -2.08 12.13 3.91
C ASP A 69 -3.20 11.77 2.94
N GLY A 70 -2.91 10.99 1.90
CA GLY A 70 -3.88 10.50 0.93
C GLY A 70 -4.87 9.49 1.51
N GLU A 71 -4.46 8.70 2.50
CA GLU A 71 -5.29 7.67 3.14
C GLU A 71 -6.55 8.25 3.77
N LYS A 72 -6.55 9.54 4.16
CA LYS A 72 -7.72 10.22 4.73
C LYS A 72 -8.92 10.27 3.77
N PHE A 73 -8.69 10.15 2.46
CA PHE A 73 -9.75 10.15 1.45
C PHE A 73 -10.28 8.74 1.15
N ALA A 74 -9.61 7.68 1.61
CA ALA A 74 -9.95 6.29 1.27
C ALA A 74 -11.39 5.93 1.71
N LYS A 75 -11.75 6.28 2.95
CA LYS A 75 -13.04 5.92 3.55
C LYS A 75 -14.22 6.55 2.81
N ASP A 76 -14.09 7.81 2.38
CA ASP A 76 -15.13 8.52 1.63
C ASP A 76 -15.38 7.87 0.25
N LEU A 77 -14.39 7.16 -0.29
CA LEU A 77 -14.46 6.40 -1.52
C LEU A 77 -14.74 4.90 -1.30
N LEU A 78 -15.11 4.51 -0.08
CA LEU A 78 -15.39 3.12 0.31
C LEU A 78 -14.18 2.17 0.19
N TYR A 79 -12.96 2.70 0.34
CA TYR A 79 -11.74 1.91 0.49
C TYR A 79 -11.29 1.85 1.95
N ALA A 80 -10.85 0.66 2.37
CA ALA A 80 -10.23 0.45 3.66
C ALA A 80 -8.80 1.03 3.66
N PRO A 81 -8.43 1.84 4.67
CA PRO A 81 -7.05 2.31 4.82
C PRO A 81 -6.06 1.15 4.98
N LEU A 82 -4.83 1.36 4.54
CA LEU A 82 -3.73 0.41 4.65
C LEU A 82 -3.35 0.18 6.12
N PRO A 83 -3.08 -1.07 6.54
CA PRO A 83 -2.49 -1.33 7.84
C PRO A 83 -1.08 -0.73 7.97
N ASP A 84 -0.70 -0.27 9.17
CA ASP A 84 0.58 0.39 9.45
C ASP A 84 1.82 -0.40 8.97
N ASN A 85 1.80 -1.72 9.10
CA ASN A 85 2.92 -2.56 8.66
C ASN A 85 3.04 -2.58 7.13
N VAL A 86 1.93 -2.47 6.40
CA VAL A 86 1.92 -2.37 4.93
C VAL A 86 2.40 -0.99 4.50
N VAL A 87 2.01 0.07 5.20
CA VAL A 87 2.55 1.43 4.98
C VAL A 87 4.07 1.42 5.14
N LYS A 88 4.62 0.82 6.20
CA LYS A 88 6.08 0.71 6.41
C LYS A 88 6.79 -0.07 5.30
N LEU A 89 6.18 -1.15 4.78
CA LEU A 89 6.73 -1.87 3.62
C LEU A 89 6.72 -1.00 2.36
N ALA A 90 5.62 -0.27 2.12
CA ALA A 90 5.52 0.66 1.00
C ALA A 90 6.55 1.79 1.09
N GLU A 91 6.75 2.40 2.27
CA GLU A 91 7.80 3.38 2.51
C GLU A 91 9.18 2.83 2.13
N ALA A 92 9.50 1.61 2.58
CA ALA A 92 10.78 0.98 2.30
C ALA A 92 11.00 0.74 0.81
N LYS A 93 9.94 0.48 0.02
CA LYS A 93 10.03 0.37 -1.44
C LYS A 93 10.15 1.73 -2.12
N ILE A 94 9.38 2.73 -1.69
CA ILE A 94 9.44 4.09 -2.23
C ILE A 94 10.84 4.69 -2.05
N LYS A 95 11.45 4.49 -0.89
CA LYS A 95 12.82 4.94 -0.57
C LYS A 95 13.90 4.32 -1.46
N GLN A 96 13.61 3.23 -2.17
CA GLN A 96 14.54 2.60 -3.13
C GLN A 96 14.48 3.20 -4.53
N ILE A 97 13.46 4.02 -4.83
CA ILE A 97 13.32 4.67 -6.13
C ILE A 97 14.46 5.67 -6.30
N ASN A 98 15.16 5.57 -7.42
CA ASN A 98 16.37 6.33 -7.71
C ASN A 98 16.40 6.78 -9.18
N TYR A 99 17.31 7.71 -9.49
CA TYR A 99 17.69 8.08 -10.84
C TYR A 99 19.19 7.89 -10.97
N LYS A 100 19.64 6.95 -11.80
CA LYS A 100 21.08 6.63 -11.98
C LYS A 100 21.79 6.33 -10.65
N GLY A 101 21.10 5.64 -9.74
CA GLY A 101 21.61 5.29 -8.41
C GLY A 101 21.49 6.39 -7.34
N GLU A 102 21.08 7.61 -7.70
CA GLU A 102 20.81 8.68 -6.73
C GLU A 102 19.38 8.52 -6.17
N PRO A 103 19.18 8.33 -4.85
CA PRO A 103 17.85 8.22 -4.25
C PRO A 103 16.99 9.46 -4.56
N LEU A 104 15.74 9.24 -4.96
CA LEU A 104 14.80 10.32 -5.26
C LEU A 104 13.95 10.73 -4.06
N TYR A 105 13.86 9.86 -3.05
CA TYR A 105 13.34 10.21 -1.73
C TYR A 105 14.45 10.92 -0.92
N LYS A 106 14.12 12.07 -0.33
CA LYS A 106 15.04 12.89 0.47
C LYS A 106 14.65 12.88 1.94
#